data_AF-A0A0A7E7W3-F1
#
_entry.id   AF-A0A0A7E7W3-F1
#
_cell.length_a   1.000
_cell.length_b   1.000
_cell.length_c   1.000
_cell.angle_alpha   90.00
_cell.angle_beta   90.00
_cell.angle_gamma   90.00
#
_symmetry.space_group_name_H-M   'P 1'
#
loop_
_entity.id
_entity.type
_entity.pdbx_description
1 polymer ?
#
loop_
_entity_poly.entity_id
_entity_poly.type
_entity_poly.pdbx_seq_one_letter_code
_entity_poly.pdbx_strand_id
1 'polypeptide(L)'
;QGWRLITCIWLHAGVIHLLANMLSLVFIGIRLEQQFGFVRIGIIYLLSGFGGSILSTLFIQNNISVGASGALFGLLGAMLSELITNWSVYSNKAAALLTLIFIIAINLALGILPHVDNFAHIGGFLSGFLLGFVLLVQPQFGWAERHNLPPVERVKS
;
A
#
# COMPACT_ATOMS: atom_id res chain seq x y z
N GLN A 1 15.06 -20.23 -9.83
CA GLN A 1 13.83 -19.45 -10.10
C GLN A 1 13.64 -18.23 -9.19
N GLY A 2 14.45 -18.02 -8.14
CA GLY A 2 14.29 -16.89 -7.21
C GLY A 2 14.45 -15.49 -7.83
N TRP A 3 15.21 -15.34 -8.92
CA TRP A 3 15.31 -14.07 -9.65
C TRP A 3 13.96 -13.62 -10.23
N ARG A 4 13.05 -14.55 -10.59
CA ARG A 4 11.70 -14.20 -11.07
C ARG A 4 10.89 -13.46 -9.99
N LEU A 5 11.03 -13.83 -8.73
CA LEU A 5 10.33 -13.18 -7.61
C LEU A 5 10.71 -11.70 -7.47
N ILE A 6 11.95 -11.35 -7.82
CA ILE A 6 12.46 -9.98 -7.72
C ILE A 6 12.20 -9.21 -9.03
N THR A 7 12.46 -9.81 -10.19
CA THR A 7 12.32 -9.13 -11.49
C THR A 7 10.86 -8.89 -11.88
N CYS A 8 9.94 -9.75 -11.43
CA CYS A 8 8.50 -9.58 -11.68
C CYS A 8 7.95 -8.27 -11.12
N ILE A 9 8.60 -7.67 -10.11
CA ILE A 9 8.21 -6.38 -9.53
C ILE A 9 8.26 -5.24 -10.56
N TRP A 10 8.98 -5.41 -11.67
CA TRP A 10 9.15 -4.35 -12.68
C TRP A 10 8.34 -4.59 -13.96
N LEU A 11 7.76 -5.79 -14.13
CA LEU A 11 7.00 -6.14 -15.32
C LEU A 11 5.61 -5.50 -15.29
N HIS A 12 5.09 -5.10 -16.45
CA HIS A 12 3.75 -4.54 -16.58
C HIS A 12 3.03 -5.17 -17.78
N ALA A 13 1.75 -5.48 -17.64
CA ALA A 13 0.94 -6.13 -18.67
C ALA A 13 0.59 -5.22 -19.88
N GLY A 14 0.92 -3.93 -19.80
CA GLY A 14 0.70 -2.94 -20.87
C GLY A 14 0.87 -1.50 -20.40
N VAL A 15 0.87 -0.54 -21.33
CA VAL A 15 1.09 0.89 -21.05
C VAL A 15 0.00 1.48 -20.16
N ILE A 16 -1.28 1.14 -20.40
CA ILE A 16 -2.40 1.62 -19.58
C ILE A 16 -2.28 1.09 -18.14
N HIS A 17 -1.93 -0.18 -17.98
CA HIS A 17 -1.72 -0.79 -16.67
C HIS A 17 -0.52 -0.16 -15.94
N LEU A 18 0.57 0.14 -16.65
CA LEU A 18 1.70 0.88 -16.10
C LEU A 18 1.28 2.28 -15.62
N LEU A 19 0.56 3.03 -16.44
CA LEU A 19 0.10 4.38 -16.09
C LEU A 19 -0.81 4.36 -14.87
N ALA A 20 -1.79 3.44 -14.81
CA ALA A 20 -2.68 3.30 -13.66
C ALA A 20 -1.92 2.93 -12.37
N ASN A 21 -0.94 2.03 -12.48
CA ASN A 21 -0.11 1.62 -11.35
C ASN A 21 0.78 2.77 -10.85
N MET A 22 1.45 3.49 -11.76
CA MET A 22 2.28 4.64 -11.41
C MET A 22 1.45 5.78 -10.80
N LEU A 23 0.28 6.06 -11.36
CA LEU A 23 -0.62 7.09 -10.81
C LEU A 23 -1.06 6.73 -9.39
N SER A 24 -1.46 5.47 -9.18
CA SER A 24 -1.82 4.95 -7.86
C SER A 24 -0.64 5.02 -6.89
N LEU A 25 0.57 4.65 -7.34
CA LEU A 25 1.79 4.71 -6.53
C LEU A 25 2.14 6.15 -6.14
N VAL A 26 1.98 7.12 -7.05
CA VAL A 26 2.25 8.53 -6.76
C VAL A 26 1.25 9.06 -5.72
N PHE A 27 -0.05 8.81 -5.87
CA PHE A 27 -1.04 9.32 -4.92
C PHE A 27 -0.96 8.65 -3.55
N ILE A 28 -0.83 7.32 -3.52
CA ILE A 28 -0.84 6.53 -2.28
C ILE A 28 0.53 6.53 -1.63
N GLY A 29 1.57 6.26 -2.41
CA GLY A 29 2.95 6.17 -1.94
C GLY A 29 3.43 7.48 -1.36
N ILE A 30 3.23 8.62 -2.04
CA ILE A 30 3.65 9.93 -1.52
C ILE A 30 2.90 10.27 -0.23
N ARG A 31 1.58 10.03 -0.17
CA ARG A 31 0.79 10.26 1.06
C ARG A 31 1.35 9.46 2.23
N LEU A 32 1.57 8.16 2.03
CA LEU A 32 2.09 7.27 3.06
C LEU A 32 3.53 7.64 3.46
N GLU A 33 4.37 8.00 2.49
CA GLU A 33 5.76 8.39 2.71
C GLU A 33 5.85 9.69 3.53
N GLN A 34 5.00 10.68 3.23
CA GLN A 34 4.93 11.93 4.00
C GLN A 34 4.49 11.71 5.45
N GLN A 35 3.65 10.70 5.71
CA GLN A 35 3.14 10.41 7.05
C GLN A 35 4.07 9.49 7.87
N PHE A 36 4.71 8.50 7.25
CA PHE A 36 5.42 7.42 7.95
C PHE A 36 6.91 7.30 7.58
N GLY A 37 7.37 8.07 6.60
CA GLY A 37 8.74 8.07 6.11
C GLY A 37 9.03 7.00 5.05
N PHE A 38 9.97 7.32 4.17
CA PHE A 38 10.30 6.51 2.99
C PHE A 38 10.73 5.08 3.33
N VAL A 39 11.45 4.88 4.44
CA VAL A 39 12.00 3.56 4.82
C VAL A 39 10.87 2.57 5.10
N ARG A 40 9.88 2.97 5.89
CA ARG A 40 8.77 2.09 6.27
C ARG A 40 7.93 1.72 5.06
N ILE A 41 7.64 2.70 4.22
CA ILE A 41 6.84 2.50 3.01
C ILE A 41 7.60 1.66 1.98
N GLY A 42 8.90 1.88 1.82
CA GLY A 42 9.76 1.05 0.97
C GLY A 42 9.79 -0.41 1.42
N ILE A 43 9.89 -0.66 2.74
CA ILE A 43 9.84 -2.03 3.31
C ILE A 43 8.49 -2.68 3.02
N ILE A 44 7.38 -1.99 3.29
CA ILE A 44 6.02 -2.50 3.02
C ILE A 44 5.88 -2.84 1.54
N TYR A 45 6.29 -1.92 0.65
CA TYR A 45 6.20 -2.12 -0.80
C TYR A 45 6.96 -3.38 -1.26
N LEU A 46 8.23 -3.51 -0.84
CA LEU A 46 9.07 -4.64 -1.25
C LEU A 46 8.56 -5.97 -0.69
N LEU A 47 8.21 -6.02 0.59
CA LEU A 47 7.75 -7.25 1.23
C LEU A 47 6.36 -7.66 0.74
N SER A 48 5.48 -6.70 0.44
CA SER A 48 4.18 -7.00 -0.19
C SER A 48 4.34 -7.52 -1.62
N GLY A 49 5.24 -6.94 -2.43
CA GLY A 49 5.56 -7.48 -3.75
C GLY A 49 6.07 -8.93 -3.68
N PHE A 50 6.88 -9.22 -2.67
CA PHE A 50 7.37 -10.58 -2.42
C PHE A 50 6.26 -11.54 -1.95
N GLY A 51 5.42 -11.12 -0.99
CA GLY A 51 4.29 -11.91 -0.50
C GLY A 51 3.25 -12.20 -1.59
N GLY A 52 2.97 -11.22 -2.45
CA GLY A 52 2.17 -11.42 -3.66
C GLY A 52 2.80 -12.44 -4.61
N SER A 53 4.10 -12.35 -4.84
CA SER A 53 4.82 -13.29 -5.71
C SER A 53 4.81 -14.72 -5.15
N ILE A 54 4.93 -14.91 -3.83
CA ILE A 54 4.79 -16.22 -3.20
C ILE A 54 3.40 -16.78 -3.45
N LEU A 55 2.34 -16.01 -3.13
CA LEU A 55 0.97 -16.50 -3.26
C LEU A 55 0.63 -16.82 -4.72
N SER A 56 1.07 -15.97 -5.65
CA SER A 56 1.01 -16.24 -7.09
C SER A 56 1.66 -17.58 -7.46
N THR A 57 2.91 -17.82 -7.07
CA THR A 57 3.61 -19.05 -7.44
C THR A 57 3.01 -20.32 -6.83
N LEU A 58 2.33 -20.22 -5.69
CA LEU A 58 1.64 -21.34 -5.06
C LEU A 58 0.36 -21.75 -5.82
N PHE A 59 -0.35 -20.77 -6.40
CA PHE A 59 -1.66 -21.01 -7.02
C PHE A 59 -1.64 -21.01 -8.55
N ILE A 60 -0.65 -20.37 -9.18
CA ILE A 60 -0.52 -20.29 -10.64
C ILE A 60 0.92 -20.61 -11.06
N GLN A 61 1.12 -21.79 -11.64
CA GLN A 61 2.44 -22.24 -12.10
C GLN A 61 2.84 -21.72 -13.50
N ASN A 62 1.89 -21.19 -14.29
CA ASN A 62 2.07 -20.94 -15.73
C ASN A 62 1.87 -19.49 -16.21
N ASN A 63 1.71 -18.49 -15.33
CA ASN A 63 1.61 -17.08 -15.75
C ASN A 63 2.80 -16.22 -15.28
N ILE A 64 3.10 -15.19 -16.07
CA ILE A 64 4.05 -14.15 -15.73
C ILE A 64 3.34 -13.20 -14.75
N SER A 65 3.57 -13.41 -13.46
CA SER A 65 3.00 -12.54 -12.43
C SER A 65 3.67 -11.17 -12.42
N VAL A 66 2.88 -10.11 -12.37
CA VAL A 66 3.33 -8.71 -12.33
C VAL A 66 3.44 -8.27 -10.86
N GLY A 67 4.63 -8.41 -10.29
CA GLY A 67 4.92 -8.10 -8.88
C GLY A 67 4.73 -6.62 -8.52
N ALA A 68 4.82 -5.70 -9.49
CA ALA A 68 4.63 -4.26 -9.28
C ALA A 68 3.24 -3.96 -8.69
N SER A 69 2.25 -4.67 -9.22
CA SER A 69 0.86 -4.51 -8.82
C SER A 69 0.59 -5.15 -7.45
N GLY A 70 1.19 -6.31 -7.14
CA GLY A 70 1.14 -6.89 -5.80
C GLY A 70 1.70 -5.96 -4.72
N ALA A 71 2.81 -5.28 -5.00
CA ALA A 71 3.39 -4.29 -4.11
C ALA A 71 2.47 -3.06 -3.88
N LEU A 72 1.82 -2.56 -4.94
CA LEU A 72 0.81 -1.50 -4.83
C LEU A 72 -0.39 -1.93 -3.98
N PHE A 73 -0.92 -3.13 -4.23
CA PHE A 73 -2.00 -3.70 -3.42
C PHE A 73 -1.58 -3.85 -1.96
N GLY A 74 -0.30 -4.11 -1.70
CA GLY A 74 0.29 -4.04 -0.36
C GLY A 74 0.18 -2.67 0.30
N LEU A 75 0.51 -1.60 -0.42
CA LEU A 75 0.34 -0.24 0.11
C LEU A 75 -1.14 0.07 0.41
N LEU A 76 -2.06 -0.39 -0.44
CA LEU A 76 -3.50 -0.28 -0.20
C LEU A 76 -3.93 -1.05 1.07
N GLY A 77 -3.41 -2.26 1.28
CA GLY A 77 -3.62 -3.02 2.51
C GLY A 77 -3.07 -2.30 3.73
N ALA A 78 -1.88 -1.71 3.62
CA ALA A 78 -1.27 -0.94 4.69
C ALA A 78 -2.10 0.31 5.02
N MET A 79 -2.62 1.03 4.02
CA MET A 79 -3.57 2.14 4.25
C MET A 79 -4.83 1.68 4.99
N LEU A 80 -5.37 0.50 4.67
CA LEU A 80 -6.52 -0.02 5.39
C LEU A 80 -6.20 -0.28 6.86
N SER A 81 -5.04 -0.87 7.16
CA SER A 81 -4.59 -1.11 8.53
C SER A 81 -4.37 0.20 9.32
N GLU A 82 -3.85 1.24 8.64
CA GLU A 82 -3.68 2.58 9.20
C GLU A 82 -5.03 3.20 9.56
N LEU A 83 -5.99 3.13 8.63
CA LEU A 83 -7.34 3.64 8.83
C LEU A 83 -8.05 2.96 10.01
N ILE A 84 -7.88 1.63 10.15
CA ILE A 84 -8.41 0.85 11.29
C ILE A 84 -7.74 1.25 12.60
N THR A 85 -6.41 1.41 12.59
CA THR A 85 -5.62 1.72 13.81
C THR A 85 -5.87 3.16 14.27
N ASN A 86 -6.03 4.10 13.35
CA ASN A 86 -6.24 5.53 13.62
C ASN A 86 -7.71 5.95 13.43
N TRP A 87 -8.65 5.02 13.60
CA TRP A 87 -10.08 5.21 13.31
C TRP A 87 -10.71 6.41 14.02
N SER A 88 -10.20 6.82 15.18
CA SER A 88 -10.71 7.95 15.96
C SER A 88 -10.31 9.32 15.41
N VAL A 89 -9.25 9.42 14.61
CA VAL A 89 -8.66 10.69 14.14
C VAL A 89 -9.35 11.22 12.88
N TYR A 90 -9.92 10.34 12.05
CA TYR A 90 -10.53 10.73 10.80
C TYR A 90 -11.94 11.32 11.01
N SER A 91 -12.14 12.57 10.58
CA SER A 91 -13.43 13.27 10.70
C SER A 91 -14.51 12.72 9.76
N ASN A 92 -14.13 12.11 8.63
CA ASN A 92 -15.09 11.59 7.63
C ASN A 92 -14.71 10.16 7.18
N LYS A 93 -14.85 9.23 8.13
CA LYS A 93 -14.35 7.85 8.08
C LYS A 93 -14.93 7.04 6.93
N ALA A 94 -16.24 7.17 6.71
CA ALA A 94 -16.97 6.45 5.67
C ALA A 94 -16.50 6.84 4.26
N ALA A 95 -16.23 8.13 4.03
CA ALA A 95 -15.73 8.61 2.74
C ALA A 95 -14.32 8.09 2.43
N ALA A 96 -13.42 8.09 3.43
CA ALA A 96 -12.07 7.55 3.28
C ALA A 96 -12.08 6.04 2.97
N LEU A 97 -12.89 5.28 3.73
CA LEU A 97 -13.05 3.84 3.51
C LEU A 97 -13.66 3.54 2.13
N LEU A 98 -14.72 4.25 1.74
CA LEU A 98 -15.36 4.09 0.43
C LEU A 98 -14.40 4.41 -0.71
N THR A 99 -13.60 5.47 -0.58
CA THR A 99 -12.59 5.83 -1.58
C THR A 99 -11.53 4.72 -1.70
N LEU A 100 -11.06 4.18 -0.57
CA LEU A 100 -10.08 3.11 -0.57
C LEU A 100 -10.64 1.82 -1.21
N ILE A 101 -11.87 1.43 -0.85
CA ILE A 101 -12.56 0.29 -1.44
C ILE A 101 -12.77 0.49 -2.94
N PHE A 102 -13.16 1.69 -3.36
CA PHE A 102 -13.34 2.03 -4.77
C PHE A 102 -12.04 1.91 -5.56
N ILE A 103 -10.93 2.42 -5.03
CA ILE A 103 -9.61 2.31 -5.64
C ILE A 103 -9.18 0.84 -5.74
N ILE A 104 -9.37 0.05 -4.68
CA ILE A 104 -9.07 -1.40 -4.68
C ILE A 104 -9.91 -2.10 -5.75
N ALA A 105 -11.22 -1.81 -5.82
CA ALA A 105 -12.13 -2.42 -6.77
C ALA A 105 -11.78 -2.08 -8.23
N ILE A 106 -11.42 -0.83 -8.52
CA ILE A 106 -10.95 -0.43 -9.86
C ILE A 106 -9.65 -1.15 -10.21
N ASN A 107 -8.67 -1.18 -9.30
CA ASN A 107 -7.40 -1.85 -9.57
C ASN A 107 -7.59 -3.36 -9.80
N LEU A 108 -8.52 -3.98 -9.08
CA LEU A 108 -8.84 -5.39 -9.26
C LEU A 108 -9.63 -5.64 -10.56
N ALA A 109 -10.55 -4.73 -10.93
CA ALA A 109 -11.28 -4.78 -12.19
C ALA A 109 -10.37 -4.60 -13.41
N LEU A 110 -9.38 -3.70 -13.33
CA LEU A 110 -8.31 -3.58 -14.31
C LEU A 110 -7.43 -4.85 -14.35
N GLY A 111 -7.38 -5.60 -13.25
CA GLY A 111 -6.77 -6.93 -13.17
C GLY A 111 -7.58 -8.09 -13.73
N ILE A 112 -8.77 -7.84 -14.30
CA ILE A 112 -9.52 -8.85 -15.07
C ILE A 112 -8.99 -8.93 -16.51
N LEU A 113 -8.09 -8.02 -16.91
CA LEU A 113 -7.40 -8.09 -18.20
C LEU A 113 -6.58 -9.40 -18.31
N PRO A 114 -6.52 -10.03 -19.51
CA PRO A 114 -5.76 -11.25 -19.70
C PRO A 114 -4.29 -11.03 -19.33
N HIS A 115 -3.69 -12.01 -18.63
CA HIS A 115 -2.33 -12.00 -18.05
C HIS A 115 -2.16 -11.28 -16.70
N VAL A 116 -3.24 -10.83 -16.05
CA VAL A 116 -3.14 -10.28 -14.69
C VAL A 116 -3.42 -11.35 -13.65
N ASP A 117 -2.60 -11.35 -12.59
CA ASP A 117 -2.58 -12.37 -11.56
C ASP A 117 -3.24 -11.86 -10.27
N ASN A 118 -4.51 -12.23 -10.10
CA ASN A 118 -5.29 -11.85 -8.92
C ASN A 118 -4.74 -12.45 -7.61
N PHE A 119 -4.03 -13.58 -7.66
CA PHE A 119 -3.41 -14.14 -6.45
C PHE A 119 -2.24 -13.29 -5.99
N ALA A 120 -1.49 -12.68 -6.92
CA ALA A 120 -0.46 -11.71 -6.57
C ALA A 120 -1.03 -10.48 -5.86
N HIS A 121 -2.19 -9.98 -6.32
CA HIS A 121 -2.88 -8.84 -5.69
C HIS A 121 -3.35 -9.18 -4.29
N ILE A 122 -4.00 -10.34 -4.12
CA ILE A 122 -4.48 -10.80 -2.81
C ILE A 122 -3.32 -11.00 -1.84
N GLY A 123 -2.25 -11.66 -2.28
CA GLY A 123 -1.08 -11.93 -1.44
C GLY A 123 -0.34 -10.65 -1.06
N GLY A 124 -0.21 -9.71 -1.99
CA GLY A 124 0.36 -8.40 -1.74
C GLY A 124 -0.46 -7.59 -0.74
N PHE A 125 -1.77 -7.52 -0.95
CA PHE A 125 -2.72 -6.83 -0.07
C PHE A 125 -2.68 -7.38 1.36
N LEU A 126 -2.76 -8.71 1.52
CA LEU A 126 -2.75 -9.34 2.83
C LEU A 126 -1.43 -9.10 3.55
N SER A 127 -0.31 -9.23 2.84
CA SER A 127 1.02 -8.97 3.40
C SER A 127 1.15 -7.52 3.86
N GLY A 128 0.70 -6.57 3.03
CA GLY A 128 0.77 -5.14 3.35
C GLY A 128 -0.16 -4.72 4.48
N PHE A 129 -1.35 -5.32 4.55
CA PHE A 129 -2.29 -5.14 5.65
C PHE A 129 -1.71 -5.58 7.00
N LEU A 130 -1.07 -6.76 7.04
CA LEU A 130 -0.41 -7.26 8.24
C LEU A 130 0.83 -6.41 8.61
N LEU A 131 1.66 -6.06 7.63
CA LEU A 131 2.82 -5.21 7.85
C LEU A 131 2.43 -3.80 8.31
N GLY A 132 1.31 -3.28 7.84
CA GLY A 132 0.84 -1.96 8.25
C GLY A 132 0.44 -1.91 9.73
N PHE A 133 -0.16 -2.97 10.29
CA PHE A 133 -0.38 -3.08 11.73
C PHE A 133 0.91 -3.12 12.57
N VAL A 134 2.05 -3.48 11.97
CA VAL A 134 3.33 -3.52 12.67
C VAL A 134 4.12 -2.22 12.48
N LEU A 135 4.15 -1.69 11.25
CA LEU A 135 5.05 -0.61 10.86
C LEU A 135 4.37 0.78 10.85
N LEU A 136 3.05 0.83 10.70
CA LEU A 136 2.28 2.08 10.66
C LEU A 136 1.60 2.41 11.99
N VAL A 137 1.89 1.66 13.05
CA VAL A 137 1.52 2.07 14.41
C VAL A 137 2.32 3.32 14.77
N GLN A 138 1.68 4.47 14.66
CA GLN A 138 2.18 5.69 15.26
C GLN A 138 1.78 5.71 16.73
N PRO A 139 2.73 5.68 17.68
CA PRO A 139 2.43 6.15 19.02
C PRO A 139 2.13 7.64 18.91
N GLN A 140 1.01 8.07 19.51
CA GLN A 140 0.42 9.40 19.35
C GLN A 140 1.23 10.53 20.03
N PHE A 141 2.55 10.56 19.90
CA PHE A 141 3.42 11.51 20.59
C PHE A 141 3.36 12.95 20.02
N GLY A 142 2.74 13.16 18.86
CA GLY A 142 2.57 14.49 18.28
C GLY A 142 1.57 15.41 19.01
N TRP A 143 0.76 14.87 19.93
CA TRP A 143 -0.11 15.67 20.80
C TRP A 143 0.62 16.14 22.08
N ALA A 144 1.48 15.30 22.63
CA ALA A 144 2.27 15.61 23.82
C ALA A 144 3.33 16.70 23.56
N GLU A 145 3.92 16.71 22.36
CA GLU A 145 4.93 17.71 22.00
C GLU A 145 4.32 19.11 21.83
N ARG A 146 3.12 19.23 21.25
CA ARG A 146 2.39 20.52 21.15
C ARG A 146 1.90 21.07 22.48
N HIS A 147 1.66 20.21 23.47
CA HIS A 147 1.23 20.62 24.82
C HIS A 147 2.41 20.93 25.75
N ASN A 148 3.63 20.53 25.38
CA ASN A 148 4.85 20.82 26.11
C ASN A 148 5.63 22.03 25.55
N LEU A 149 5.11 22.71 24.53
CA LEU A 149 5.71 23.97 24.07
C LEU A 149 5.45 25.09 25.09
N PRO A 150 6.49 25.83 25.53
CA PRO A 150 6.30 26.99 26.36
C PRO A 150 5.41 28.02 25.63
N PRO A 151 4.59 28.81 26.35
CA PRO A 151 3.54 29.68 25.79
C PRO A 151 3.99 30.63 24.67
N VAL A 152 5.28 30.94 24.58
CA VAL A 152 5.87 31.91 23.65
C VAL A 152 5.81 31.43 22.18
N GLU A 153 5.78 30.12 21.93
CA GLU A 153 5.79 29.58 20.55
C GLU A 153 4.40 29.43 19.92
N ARG A 154 3.32 29.59 20.70
CA ARG A 154 1.93 29.45 20.19
C ARG A 154 1.45 30.62 19.33
N VAL A 155 2.17 31.74 19.31
CA VAL A 155 1.69 33.00 18.71
C VAL A 155 2.23 33.22 17.28
N LYS A 156 3.07 32.32 16.77
CA LYS A 156 3.74 32.50 15.47
C LYS A 156 3.24 31.62 14.31
N SER A 157 2.09 30.96 14.43
CA SER A 157 1.48 30.20 13.32
C SER A 157 0.09 30.70 12.97
#